data_AF-A0A9P3Q428-F1
#
_entry.id   AF-A0A9P3Q428-F1
#
_cell.length_a   1.000
_cell.length_b   1.000
_cell.length_c   1.000
_cell.angle_alpha   90.00
_cell.angle_beta   90.00
_cell.angle_gamma   90.00
#
_symmetry.space_group_name_H-M   'P 1'
#
loop_
_entity.id
_entity.type
_entity.pdbx_description
1 polymer ?
#
loop_
_entity_poly.entity_id
_entity_poly.type
_entity_poly.pdbx_seq_one_letter_code
_entity_poly.pdbx_strand_id
1 'polypeptide(L)'
;MCLRLLTARARTRAELAGQLAKKGYPDEVSHRVLDRLAAVGLVDDADFAEQWVRSRRANAGKSKRALAAELRTKGVDNEVITGVLGGIDAGAERAQAEQLIRTRLRREVLGGDDDIKVTRRLVGLLARRGYSQTVACEVVLAELAAERERRRV
;
A
#
# COMPACT_ATOMS: atom_id res chain seq x y z
N MET A 1 -17.69 -15.75 -17.67
CA MET A 1 -16.98 -14.45 -17.53
C MET A 1 -15.98 -14.45 -16.38
N CYS A 2 -16.40 -14.70 -15.13
CA CYS A 2 -15.54 -14.59 -13.95
C CYS A 2 -14.25 -15.39 -14.06
N LEU A 3 -14.32 -16.64 -14.53
CA LEU A 3 -13.14 -17.48 -14.76
C LEU A 3 -12.11 -16.80 -15.69
N ARG A 4 -12.57 -16.21 -16.81
CA ARG A 4 -11.70 -15.47 -17.73
C ARG A 4 -11.06 -14.22 -17.10
N LEU A 5 -11.74 -13.58 -16.14
CA LEU A 5 -11.17 -12.44 -15.41
C LEU A 5 -10.11 -12.91 -14.40
N LEU A 6 -10.37 -14.03 -13.73
CA LEU A 6 -9.49 -14.64 -12.74
C LEU A 6 -8.23 -15.26 -13.37
N THR A 7 -8.32 -15.81 -14.58
CA THR A 7 -7.13 -16.28 -15.33
C THR A 7 -6.18 -15.15 -15.70
N ALA A 8 -6.66 -13.90 -15.80
CA ALA A 8 -5.81 -12.76 -16.14
C ALA A 8 -5.08 -12.18 -14.92
N ARG A 9 -5.75 -12.13 -13.76
CA ARG A 9 -5.17 -11.77 -12.46
C ARG A 9 -6.13 -12.12 -11.33
N ALA A 10 -5.61 -12.22 -10.11
CA ALA A 10 -6.43 -12.23 -8.89
C ALA A 10 -7.36 -11.00 -8.84
N ARG A 11 -8.59 -11.21 -8.36
CA ARG A 11 -9.67 -10.21 -8.26
C ARG A 11 -10.36 -10.37 -6.92
N THR A 12 -10.81 -9.26 -6.35
CA THR A 12 -11.66 -9.31 -5.16
C THR A 12 -13.09 -9.73 -5.53
N ARG A 13 -13.83 -10.21 -4.54
CA ARG A 13 -15.26 -10.49 -4.65
C ARG A 13 -16.02 -9.27 -5.15
N ALA A 14 -15.74 -8.09 -4.60
CA ALA A 14 -16.35 -6.84 -4.99
C ALA A 14 -16.02 -6.43 -6.44
N GLU A 15 -14.77 -6.62 -6.89
CA GLU A 15 -14.40 -6.37 -8.30
C GLU A 15 -15.22 -7.26 -9.24
N LEU A 16 -15.43 -8.54 -8.90
CA LEU A 16 -16.22 -9.46 -9.73
C LEU A 16 -17.72 -9.17 -9.68
N ALA A 17 -18.27 -8.84 -8.50
CA ALA A 17 -19.66 -8.42 -8.35
C ALA A 17 -19.96 -7.20 -9.24
N GLY A 18 -19.10 -6.18 -9.20
CA GLY A 18 -19.24 -5.00 -10.05
C GLY A 18 -19.16 -5.31 -11.56
N GLN A 19 -18.42 -6.35 -11.97
CA GLN A 19 -18.39 -6.79 -13.38
C GLN A 19 -19.65 -7.55 -13.79
N LEU A 20 -20.24 -8.32 -12.87
CA LEU A 20 -21.50 -9.03 -13.10
C LEU A 20 -22.67 -8.03 -13.21
N ALA A 21 -22.75 -7.07 -12.28
CA ALA A 21 -23.74 -6.00 -12.32
C ALA A 21 -23.67 -5.18 -13.62
N LYS A 22 -22.47 -4.83 -14.08
CA LYS A 22 -22.25 -4.13 -15.37
C LYS A 22 -22.75 -4.92 -16.59
N LYS A 23 -22.91 -6.23 -16.47
CA LYS A 23 -23.47 -7.09 -17.52
C LYS A 23 -24.97 -7.37 -17.34
N GLY A 24 -25.61 -6.79 -16.33
CA GLY A 24 -27.03 -6.95 -16.06
C GLY A 24 -27.40 -8.26 -15.36
N TYR A 25 -26.45 -8.94 -14.72
CA TYR A 25 -26.79 -10.11 -13.90
C TYR A 25 -27.45 -9.68 -12.58
N PRO A 26 -28.55 -10.32 -12.15
CA PRO A 26 -29.16 -10.05 -10.85
C PRO A 26 -28.19 -10.33 -9.69
N ASP A 27 -28.36 -9.60 -8.59
CA ASP A 27 -27.49 -9.71 -7.40
C ASP A 27 -27.53 -11.12 -6.78
N GLU A 28 -28.70 -11.73 -6.68
CA GLU A 28 -28.85 -13.09 -6.15
C GLU A 28 -28.05 -14.13 -6.94
N VAL A 29 -28.09 -14.04 -8.28
CA VAL A 29 -27.33 -14.93 -9.16
C VAL A 29 -25.84 -14.65 -9.01
N SER A 30 -25.47 -13.37 -8.94
CA SER A 30 -24.08 -12.95 -8.75
C SER A 30 -23.51 -13.47 -7.44
N HIS A 31 -24.22 -13.33 -6.33
CA HIS A 31 -23.82 -13.85 -5.02
C HIS A 31 -23.63 -15.36 -5.05
N ARG A 32 -24.60 -16.13 -5.57
CA ARG A 32 -24.48 -17.59 -5.68
C ARG A 32 -23.25 -18.03 -6.48
N VAL A 33 -22.95 -17.34 -7.58
CA VAL A 33 -21.76 -17.64 -8.39
C VAL A 33 -20.49 -17.31 -7.61
N LEU A 34 -20.42 -16.16 -6.96
CA LEU A 34 -19.26 -15.73 -6.18
C LEU A 34 -19.03 -16.63 -4.96
N ASP A 35 -20.09 -17.10 -4.30
CA ASP A 35 -20.00 -18.06 -3.19
C ASP A 35 -19.42 -19.38 -3.65
N ARG A 36 -19.86 -19.89 -4.82
CA ARG A 36 -19.29 -21.10 -5.39
C ARG A 36 -17.82 -20.93 -5.77
N LEU A 37 -17.44 -19.77 -6.30
CA LEU A 37 -16.04 -19.47 -6.62
C LEU A 37 -15.19 -19.37 -5.35
N ALA A 38 -15.70 -18.78 -4.28
CA ALA A 38 -15.01 -18.72 -2.98
C ALA A 38 -14.88 -20.11 -2.35
N ALA A 39 -15.93 -20.93 -2.41
CA ALA A 39 -15.92 -22.29 -1.87
C ALA A 39 -14.88 -23.22 -2.53
N VAL A 40 -14.50 -22.94 -3.78
CA VAL A 40 -13.43 -23.68 -4.48
C VAL A 40 -12.08 -22.94 -4.47
N GLY A 41 -11.94 -21.87 -3.68
CA GLY A 41 -10.70 -21.11 -3.53
C GLY A 41 -10.31 -20.25 -4.74
N LEU A 42 -11.22 -20.02 -5.69
CA LEU A 42 -10.95 -19.16 -6.85
C LEU A 42 -11.11 -17.67 -6.55
N VAL A 43 -11.83 -17.34 -5.47
CA VAL A 43 -11.97 -15.98 -4.93
C VAL A 43 -11.64 -16.03 -3.46
N ASP A 44 -10.57 -15.34 -3.08
CA ASP A 44 -10.12 -15.21 -1.71
C ASP A 44 -9.65 -13.77 -1.49
N ASP A 45 -10.47 -13.00 -0.78
CA ASP A 45 -10.16 -11.59 -0.51
C ASP A 45 -9.03 -11.44 0.53
N ALA A 46 -8.81 -12.45 1.39
CA ALA A 46 -7.74 -12.45 2.38
C ALA A 46 -6.39 -12.70 1.71
N ASP A 47 -6.29 -13.76 0.89
CA ASP A 47 -5.09 -14.03 0.08
C ASP A 47 -4.78 -12.84 -0.86
N PHE A 48 -5.82 -12.30 -1.52
CA PHE A 48 -5.66 -11.09 -2.33
C PHE A 48 -5.06 -9.93 -1.52
N ALA A 49 -5.60 -9.66 -0.32
CA ALA A 49 -5.14 -8.57 0.53
C ALA A 49 -3.70 -8.77 1.01
N GLU A 50 -3.32 -9.99 1.39
CA GLU A 50 -1.95 -10.33 1.79
C GLU A 50 -0.95 -10.10 0.66
N GLN A 51 -1.26 -10.60 -0.53
CA GLN A 51 -0.41 -10.42 -1.71
C GLN A 51 -0.30 -8.94 -2.08
N TRP A 52 -1.41 -8.20 -2.00
CA TRP A 52 -1.44 -6.76 -2.26
C TRP A 52 -0.54 -6.01 -1.28
N VAL A 53 -0.67 -6.26 0.02
CA VAL A 53 0.15 -5.64 1.07
C VAL A 53 1.62 -5.96 0.89
N ARG A 54 1.96 -7.24 0.67
CA ARG A 54 3.34 -7.69 0.45
C ARG A 54 3.98 -6.96 -0.73
N SER A 55 3.30 -6.95 -1.88
CA SER A 55 3.79 -6.29 -3.10
C SER A 55 3.96 -4.79 -2.92
N ARG A 56 2.99 -4.10 -2.31
CA ARG A 56 3.03 -2.65 -2.11
C ARG A 56 4.08 -2.23 -1.08
N ARG A 57 4.33 -3.02 -0.04
CA ARG A 57 5.42 -2.73 0.90
C ARG A 57 6.78 -2.91 0.23
N ALA A 58 6.99 -4.01 -0.50
CA ALA A 58 8.25 -4.26 -1.19
C ALA A 58 8.56 -3.22 -2.27
N ASN A 59 7.58 -2.89 -3.11
CA ASN A 59 7.83 -2.10 -4.32
C ASN A 59 7.53 -0.60 -4.17
N ALA A 60 6.57 -0.26 -3.29
CA ALA A 60 6.04 1.10 -3.22
C ALA A 60 6.25 1.77 -1.86
N GLY A 61 6.71 1.07 -0.81
CA GLY A 61 6.96 1.68 0.50
C GLY A 61 5.73 2.40 1.08
N LYS A 62 4.54 1.80 0.94
CA LYS A 62 3.27 2.39 1.41
C LYS A 62 3.08 2.18 2.91
N SER A 63 2.54 3.19 3.57
CA SER A 63 2.05 3.10 4.95
C SER A 63 0.85 2.15 5.07
N LYS A 64 0.65 1.58 6.27
CA LYS A 64 -0.53 0.83 6.69
C LYS A 64 -1.83 1.56 6.35
N ARG A 65 -1.88 2.88 6.58
CA ARG A 65 -3.05 3.71 6.25
C ARG A 65 -3.32 3.77 4.75
N ALA A 66 -2.29 3.96 3.92
CA ALA A 66 -2.45 3.94 2.47
C ALA A 66 -2.88 2.57 1.95
N LEU A 67 -2.29 1.49 2.50
CA LEU A 67 -2.67 0.12 2.15
C LEU A 67 -4.14 -0.16 2.48
N ALA A 68 -4.59 0.23 3.67
CA ALA A 68 -6.00 0.11 4.06
C ALA A 68 -6.92 0.86 3.10
N ALA A 69 -6.56 2.09 2.70
CA ALA A 69 -7.35 2.85 1.74
C ALA A 69 -7.41 2.17 0.36
N GLU A 70 -6.27 1.68 -0.15
CA GLU A 70 -6.23 0.95 -1.42
C GLU A 70 -7.09 -0.33 -1.38
N LEU A 71 -7.02 -1.11 -0.30
CA LEU A 71 -7.83 -2.31 -0.12
C LEU A 71 -9.33 -2.01 -0.03
N ARG A 72 -9.73 -0.93 0.67
CA ARG A 72 -11.14 -0.48 0.67
C ARG A 72 -11.62 -0.08 -0.71
N THR A 73 -10.78 0.62 -1.49
CA THR A 73 -11.11 0.93 -2.90
C THR A 73 -11.24 -0.34 -3.76
N LYS A 74 -10.55 -1.42 -3.40
CA LYS A 74 -10.71 -2.75 -4.01
C LYS A 74 -11.93 -3.52 -3.50
N GLY A 75 -12.66 -2.97 -2.53
CA GLY A 75 -13.85 -3.57 -1.94
C GLY A 75 -13.53 -4.78 -1.07
N VAL A 76 -12.33 -4.85 -0.50
CA VAL A 76 -11.99 -5.83 0.54
C VAL A 76 -12.67 -5.42 1.85
N ASP A 77 -13.22 -6.40 2.55
CA ASP A 77 -13.92 -6.17 3.81
C ASP A 77 -12.99 -5.61 4.91
N ASN A 78 -13.54 -4.78 5.81
CA ASN A 78 -12.76 -4.16 6.89
C ASN A 78 -12.16 -5.17 7.88
N GLU A 79 -12.82 -6.32 8.12
CA GLU A 79 -12.29 -7.38 8.98
C GLU A 79 -11.03 -7.99 8.36
N VAL A 80 -11.08 -8.31 7.06
CA VAL A 80 -9.94 -8.81 6.29
C VAL A 80 -8.80 -7.79 6.28
N ILE A 81 -9.11 -6.52 6.02
CA ILE A 81 -8.13 -5.43 6.05
C ILE A 81 -7.47 -5.34 7.44
N THR A 82 -8.26 -5.42 8.50
CA THR A 82 -7.76 -5.34 9.89
C THR A 82 -6.87 -6.53 10.21
N GLY A 83 -7.25 -7.75 9.80
CA GLY A 83 -6.45 -8.96 9.97
C GLY A 83 -5.09 -8.86 9.27
N VAL A 84 -5.09 -8.58 7.96
CA VAL A 84 -3.86 -8.55 7.15
C VAL A 84 -2.92 -7.42 7.58
N LEU A 85 -3.47 -6.26 7.97
CA LEU A 85 -2.65 -5.13 8.42
C LEU A 85 -2.31 -5.18 9.92
N GLY A 86 -2.91 -6.11 10.67
CA GLY A 86 -2.75 -6.24 12.12
C GLY A 86 -1.30 -6.45 12.52
N GLY A 87 -0.56 -7.26 11.77
CA GLY A 87 0.86 -7.55 12.02
C GLY A 87 1.82 -6.42 11.65
N ILE A 88 1.34 -5.28 11.12
CA ILE A 88 2.18 -4.11 10.84
C ILE A 88 2.09 -3.16 12.04
N ASP A 89 3.14 -3.17 12.86
CA ASP A 89 3.32 -2.20 13.95
C ASP A 89 3.92 -0.87 13.45
N ALA A 90 3.86 0.15 14.32
CA ALA A 90 4.33 1.50 14.02
C ALA A 90 5.85 1.58 13.85
N GLY A 91 6.62 0.73 14.54
CA GLY A 91 8.08 0.67 14.42
C GLY A 91 8.51 0.14 13.06
N ALA A 92 7.91 -0.96 12.61
CA ALA A 92 8.13 -1.53 11.28
C ALA A 92 7.70 -0.58 10.15
N GLU A 93 6.65 0.21 10.37
CA GLU A 93 6.24 1.27 9.44
C GLU A 93 7.26 2.41 9.39
N ARG A 94 7.76 2.87 10.55
CA ARG A 94 8.78 3.92 10.65
C ARG A 94 10.11 3.49 10.03
N ALA A 95 10.59 2.29 10.34
CA ALA A 95 11.83 1.75 9.78
C ALA A 95 11.78 1.65 8.25
N GLN A 96 10.62 1.32 7.68
CA GLN A 96 10.43 1.34 6.22
C GLN A 96 10.52 2.75 5.63
N ALA A 97 9.97 3.76 6.32
CA ALA A 97 10.08 5.16 5.90
C ALA A 97 11.54 5.64 5.94
N GLU A 98 12.25 5.34 7.03
CA GLU A 98 13.66 5.65 7.21
C GLU A 98 14.51 5.05 6.09
N GLN A 99 14.35 3.75 5.83
CA GLN A 99 15.09 3.06 4.77
C GLN A 99 14.81 3.65 3.38
N LEU A 100 13.56 4.01 3.10
CA LEU A 100 13.18 4.66 1.85
C LEU A 100 13.86 6.03 1.70
N ILE A 101 13.82 6.86 2.74
CA ILE A 101 14.43 8.19 2.73
C ILE A 101 15.95 8.10 2.62
N ARG A 102 16.58 7.22 3.39
CA ARG A 102 18.02 6.96 3.34
C ARG A 102 18.47 6.59 1.92
N THR A 103 17.74 5.69 1.26
CA THR A 103 18.04 5.27 -0.11
C THR A 103 17.91 6.43 -1.10
N ARG A 104 16.97 7.36 -0.87
CA ARG A 104 16.78 8.54 -1.71
C ARG A 104 17.88 9.58 -1.48
N LEU A 105 18.18 9.92 -0.23
CA LEU A 105 19.20 10.90 0.14
C LEU A 105 20.59 10.57 -0.43
N ARG A 106 20.96 9.29 -0.49
CA ARG A 106 22.20 8.84 -1.13
C ARG A 106 22.34 9.26 -2.61
N ARG A 107 21.23 9.56 -3.28
CA ARG A 107 21.20 9.99 -4.69
C ARG A 107 21.05 11.50 -4.84
N GLU A 108 20.89 12.23 -3.74
CA GLU A 108 20.69 13.68 -3.75
C GLU A 108 22.00 14.43 -3.55
N VAL A 109 22.12 15.55 -4.26
CA VAL A 109 23.13 16.58 -3.99
C VAL A 109 22.63 17.41 -2.81
N LEU A 110 23.45 17.53 -1.77
CA LEU A 110 23.12 18.24 -0.53
C LEU A 110 24.02 19.49 -0.43
N GLY A 111 23.44 20.60 0.02
CA GLY A 111 24.16 21.87 0.19
C GLY A 111 23.27 23.12 0.16
N GLY A 112 23.47 24.03 1.12
CA GLY A 112 22.82 25.35 1.14
C GLY A 112 21.29 25.30 1.02
N ASP A 113 20.73 26.14 0.15
CA ASP A 113 19.29 26.26 -0.10
C ASP A 113 18.63 25.00 -0.70
N ASP A 114 19.43 24.07 -1.24
CA ASP A 114 18.89 22.85 -1.82
C ASP A 114 18.37 21.89 -0.75
N ASP A 115 18.80 22.02 0.51
CA ASP A 115 18.36 21.14 1.59
C ASP A 115 16.90 21.38 1.98
N ILE A 116 16.44 22.63 1.92
CA ILE A 116 15.02 22.97 2.16
C ILE A 116 14.16 22.36 1.04
N LYS A 117 14.63 22.43 -0.21
CA LYS A 117 13.94 21.85 -1.38
C LYS A 117 13.90 20.33 -1.29
N VAL A 118 15.03 19.69 -0.97
CA VAL A 118 15.15 18.23 -0.78
C VAL A 118 14.21 17.78 0.34
N THR A 119 14.23 18.45 1.49
CA THR A 119 13.35 18.16 2.63
C THR A 119 11.88 18.21 2.22
N ARG A 120 11.42 19.31 1.62
CA ARG A 120 10.03 19.49 1.18
C ARG A 120 9.61 18.38 0.21
N ARG A 121 10.47 18.04 -0.75
CA ARG A 121 10.21 16.99 -1.74
C ARG A 121 10.11 15.60 -1.10
N LEU A 122 10.98 15.28 -0.15
CA LEU A 122 11.00 13.98 0.54
C LEU A 122 9.85 13.83 1.55
N VAL A 123 9.47 14.91 2.26
CA VAL A 123 8.26 14.92 3.09
C VAL A 123 7.02 14.70 2.20
N GLY A 124 6.91 15.42 1.08
CA GLY A 124 5.81 15.23 0.13
C GLY A 124 5.78 13.82 -0.47
N LEU A 125 6.94 13.18 -0.65
CA LEU A 125 7.05 11.79 -1.09
C LEU A 125 6.42 10.81 -0.08
N LEU A 126 6.72 10.98 1.21
CA LEU A 126 6.15 10.16 2.28
C LEU A 126 4.65 10.44 2.46
N ALA A 127 4.21 11.70 2.36
CA ALA A 127 2.79 12.05 2.40
C ALA A 127 1.97 11.33 1.31
N ARG A 128 2.49 11.28 0.07
CA ARG A 128 1.86 10.51 -1.04
C ARG A 128 1.89 8.99 -0.84
N ARG A 129 2.74 8.50 0.06
CA ARG A 129 2.78 7.11 0.53
C ARG A 129 1.90 6.84 1.75
N GLY A 130 1.21 7.88 2.23
CA GLY A 130 0.21 7.83 3.28
C GLY A 130 0.74 7.97 4.71
N TYR A 131 2.04 8.19 4.88
CA TYR A 131 2.62 8.50 6.20
C TYR A 131 2.01 9.79 6.75
N SER A 132 1.85 9.85 8.07
CA SER A 132 1.39 11.07 8.73
C SER A 132 2.42 12.18 8.54
N GLN A 133 1.96 13.43 8.60
CA GLN A 133 2.84 14.58 8.44
C GLN A 133 3.95 14.58 9.50
N THR A 134 3.61 14.25 10.76
CA THR A 134 4.56 14.13 11.86
C THR A 134 5.66 13.12 11.56
N VAL A 135 5.29 11.87 11.21
CA VAL A 135 6.26 10.82 10.87
C VAL A 135 7.09 11.21 9.66
N ALA A 136 6.47 11.80 8.63
CA ALA A 136 7.17 12.22 7.43
C ALA A 136 8.23 13.30 7.71
N CYS A 137 7.90 14.31 8.51
CA CYS A 137 8.84 15.36 8.89
C CYS A 137 9.98 14.81 9.77
N GLU A 138 9.64 14.06 10.83
CA GLU A 138 10.63 13.51 11.75
C GLU A 138 11.65 12.61 11.04
N VAL A 139 11.18 11.67 10.22
CA VAL A 139 12.05 10.73 9.51
C VAL A 139 12.97 11.46 8.54
N VAL A 140 12.44 12.43 7.79
CA VAL A 140 13.24 13.17 6.81
C VAL A 140 14.30 14.04 7.48
N LEU A 141 13.95 14.75 8.56
CA LEU A 141 14.91 15.59 9.29
C LEU A 141 16.00 14.74 9.94
N ALA A 142 15.63 13.61 10.56
CA ALA A 142 16.59 12.70 11.19
C ALA A 142 17.56 12.08 10.18
N GLU A 143 17.04 11.54 9.06
CA GLU A 143 17.90 10.93 8.04
C GLU A 143 18.75 11.96 7.28
N LEU A 144 18.27 13.20 7.09
CA LEU A 144 19.07 14.27 6.50
C LEU A 144 20.25 14.66 7.40
N ALA A 145 20.01 14.79 8.71
CA ALA A 145 21.08 15.06 9.67
C ALA A 145 22.12 13.93 9.69
N ALA A 146 21.66 12.67 9.70
CA ALA A 146 22.54 11.51 9.67
C ALA A 146 23.34 11.38 8.35
N GLU A 147 22.74 11.74 7.22
CA GLU A 147 23.43 11.76 5.92
C GLU A 147 24.49 12.86 5.86
N ARG A 148 24.24 14.05 6.44
CA ARG A 148 25.25 15.12 6.53
C ARG A 148 26.46 14.68 7.34
N GLU A 149 26.23 14.05 8.49
CA GLU A 149 27.32 13.55 9.33
C GLU A 149 28.15 12.50 8.58
N ARG A 150 27.49 11.59 7.85
CA ARG A 150 28.16 10.59 7.01
C ARG A 150 28.98 11.16 5.85
N ARG A 151 28.71 12.39 5.38
CA ARG A 151 29.48 13.05 4.30
C ARG A 151 30.58 13.98 4.82
N ARG A 152 30.60 14.26 6.13
CA ARG A 152 31.65 15.05 6.79
C ARG A 152 32.87 14.21 7.17
N VAL A 153 32.67 12.91 7.36
CA VAL A 153 33.69 11.88 7.57
C VAL A 153 34.20 11.39 6.22
#